data_AF-A0A1D9FVM0-F1
#
_entry.id   AF-A0A1D9FVM0-F1
#
_cell.length_a   1.000
_cell.length_b   1.000
_cell.length_c   1.000
_cell.angle_alpha   90.00
_cell.angle_beta   90.00
_cell.angle_gamma   90.00
#
_symmetry.space_group_name_H-M   'P 1'
#
loop_
_entity.id
_entity.type
_entity.pdbx_description
1 polymer ?
#
loop_
_entity_poly.entity_id
_entity_poly.type
_entity_poly.pdbx_seq_one_letter_code
_entity_poly.pdbx_strand_id
1 'polypeptide(L)'
;MSQINPTRELLSGIFILFGIHIIAITIVIVVLWFINLIIPSVGYQLNTFAALSLMGIGISQLIYVIPLIIRLKQQQRWEVMKGVIIGAVLTALLNGGCWLFIFYALQ
;
A
#
# COMPACT_ATOMS: atom_id res chain seq x y z
N MET A 1 -3.85 26.41 -22.69
CA MET A 1 -3.74 24.98 -22.32
C MET A 1 -2.46 24.84 -21.52
N SER A 2 -2.54 24.61 -20.20
CA SER A 2 -1.32 24.39 -19.41
C SER A 2 -0.68 23.08 -19.89
N GLN A 3 0.58 23.14 -20.30
CA GLN A 3 1.37 21.95 -20.59
C GLN A 3 1.58 21.18 -19.29
N ILE A 4 0.63 20.32 -18.94
CA ILE A 4 0.82 19.41 -17.81
C ILE A 4 1.75 18.31 -18.32
N ASN A 5 2.98 18.28 -17.80
CA ASN A 5 3.98 17.31 -18.22
C ASN A 5 3.51 15.90 -17.83
N PRO A 6 3.32 14.97 -18.79
CA PRO A 6 2.79 13.63 -18.52
C PRO A 6 3.69 12.84 -17.54
N THR A 7 5.00 13.08 -17.60
CA THR A 7 5.99 12.52 -16.66
C THR A 7 5.78 12.99 -15.23
N ARG A 8 5.39 14.25 -15.02
CA ARG A 8 5.13 14.80 -13.68
C ARG A 8 3.88 14.17 -13.06
N GLU A 9 2.85 13.92 -13.86
CA GLU A 9 1.63 13.26 -13.39
C GLU A 9 1.84 11.79 -13.07
N LEU A 10 2.62 11.09 -13.90
CA LEU A 10 3.06 9.71 -13.64
C LEU A 10 3.81 9.62 -12.31
N LEU A 11 4.84 10.47 -12.14
CA LEU A 11 5.67 10.49 -10.94
C LEU A 11 4.83 10.87 -9.71
N SER A 12 3.89 11.81 -9.86
CA SER A 12 2.94 12.16 -8.81
C SER A 12 2.09 10.96 -8.39
N GLY A 13 1.65 10.10 -9.32
CA GLY A 13 0.90 8.89 -8.98
C GLY A 13 1.69 7.92 -8.10
N ILE A 14 2.98 7.74 -8.39
CA ILE A 14 3.88 6.91 -7.60
C ILE A 14 4.04 7.49 -6.18
N PHE A 15 4.33 8.78 -6.04
CA PHE A 15 4.46 9.43 -4.74
C PHE A 15 3.16 9.41 -3.92
N ILE A 16 2.01 9.61 -4.56
CA ILE A 16 0.70 9.51 -3.90
C ILE A 16 0.52 8.11 -3.33
N LEU A 17 0.86 7.07 -4.08
CA LEU A 17 0.74 5.70 -3.61
C LEU A 17 1.63 5.45 -2.39
N PHE A 18 2.90 5.85 -2.43
CA PHE A 18 3.80 5.74 -1.27
C PHE A 18 3.27 6.50 -0.05
N GLY A 19 2.73 7.71 -0.26
CA GLY A 19 2.07 8.48 0.80
C GLY A 19 0.90 7.72 1.43
N ILE A 20 0.05 7.09 0.62
CA ILE A 20 -1.09 6.30 1.10
C ILE A 20 -0.62 5.07 1.88
N HIS A 21 0.47 4.41 1.47
CA HIS A 21 1.05 3.31 2.22
C HIS A 21 1.50 3.76 3.62
N ILE A 22 2.23 4.88 3.71
CA ILE A 22 2.69 5.43 5.00
C ILE A 22 1.51 5.75 5.90
N ILE A 23 0.48 6.40 5.35
CA ILE A 23 -0.74 6.74 6.09
C ILE A 23 -1.46 5.48 6.56
N ALA A 24 -1.66 4.49 5.67
CA ALA A 24 -2.33 3.23 6.00
C ALA A 24 -1.60 2.47 7.11
N ILE A 25 -0.27 2.36 7.02
CA ILE A 25 0.56 1.69 8.04
C ILE A 25 0.47 2.44 9.37
N THR A 26 0.56 3.77 9.35
CA THR A 26 0.47 4.60 10.56
C THR A 26 -0.89 4.42 11.25
N ILE A 27 -1.99 4.44 10.47
CA ILE A 27 -3.34 4.21 11.00
C ILE A 27 -3.45 2.82 11.63
N VAL A 28 -2.98 1.78 10.94
CA VAL A 28 -3.01 0.40 11.46
C VAL A 28 -2.24 0.30 12.77
N ILE A 29 -1.03 0.86 12.86
CA ILE A 29 -0.23 0.84 14.09
C ILE A 29 -0.94 1.55 15.24
N VAL A 30 -1.48 2.75 15.02
CA VAL A 30 -2.17 3.52 16.06
C VAL A 30 -3.42 2.79 16.55
N VAL A 31 -4.21 2.22 15.64
CA VAL A 31 -5.42 1.45 15.97
C VAL A 31 -5.07 0.21 16.78
N LEU A 32 -4.06 -0.56 16.35
CA LEU A 32 -3.63 -1.76 17.06
C LEU A 32 -3.06 -1.43 18.44
N TRP A 33 -2.27 -0.36 18.55
CA TRP A 33 -1.76 0.11 19.83
C TRP A 33 -2.89 0.44 20.80
N PHE A 34 -3.89 1.21 20.35
CA PHE A 34 -5.05 1.56 21.17
C PHE A 34 -5.87 0.34 21.59
N ILE A 35 -6.10 -0.63 20.69
CA ILE A 35 -6.81 -1.87 21.03
C ILE A 35 -6.04 -2.69 22.06
N ASN A 36 -4.71 -2.80 21.93
CA ASN A 36 -3.87 -3.50 22.90
C ASN A 36 -3.92 -2.87 24.30
N LEU A 37 -4.18 -1.56 24.42
CA LEU A 37 -4.36 -0.89 25.72
C LEU A 37 -5.68 -1.26 26.41
N ILE A 38 -6.76 -1.46 25.64
CA ILE A 38 -8.11 -1.68 26.18
C ILE A 38 -8.40 -3.18 26.34
N ILE A 39 -8.04 -3.99 25.34
CA ILE A 39 -8.35 -5.43 25.27
C ILE A 39 -7.11 -6.21 24.81
N PRO A 40 -6.13 -6.45 25.70
CA PRO A 40 -4.85 -7.07 25.34
C PRO A 40 -4.99 -8.43 24.65
N SER A 41 -5.95 -9.25 25.09
CA SER A 41 -6.19 -10.60 24.54
C SER A 41 -6.56 -10.59 23.05
N VAL A 42 -7.31 -9.59 22.60
CA VAL A 42 -7.67 -9.40 21.19
C VAL A 42 -6.52 -8.72 20.43
N GLY A 43 -5.81 -7.80 21.10
CA GLY A 43 -4.68 -7.08 20.53
C GLY A 43 -3.57 -8.00 19.99
N TYR A 44 -3.24 -9.08 20.70
CA TYR A 44 -2.26 -10.08 20.21
C TYR A 44 -2.72 -10.78 18.92
N GLN A 45 -3.98 -11.19 18.84
CA GLN A 45 -4.51 -11.86 17.65
C GLN A 45 -4.51 -10.93 16.44
N LEU A 46 -4.89 -9.66 16.64
CA LEU A 46 -4.89 -8.64 15.59
C LEU A 46 -3.47 -8.26 15.14
N ASN A 47 -2.49 -8.22 16.04
CA ASN A 47 -1.09 -7.99 15.69
C ASN A 47 -0.55 -9.09 14.77
N THR A 48 -0.85 -10.37 15.07
CA THR A 48 -0.46 -11.49 14.21
C THR A 48 -1.12 -11.40 12.83
N PHE A 49 -2.42 -11.06 12.78
CA PHE A 49 -3.14 -10.89 11.53
C PHE A 49 -2.61 -9.70 10.70
N ALA A 50 -2.28 -8.59 11.36
CA ALA A 50 -1.68 -7.43 10.72
C ALA A 50 -0.28 -7.72 10.19
N ALA A 51 0.54 -8.48 10.93
CA ALA A 51 1.84 -8.93 10.47
C ALA A 51 1.71 -9.80 9.20
N LEU A 52 0.81 -10.78 9.19
CA LEU A 52 0.53 -11.59 8.00
C LEU A 52 0.03 -10.75 6.81
N SER A 53 -0.79 -9.73 7.07
CA SER A 53 -1.30 -8.82 6.05
C SER A 53 -0.22 -7.90 5.47
N LEU A 54 0.76 -7.50 6.29
CA LEU A 54 1.96 -6.78 5.87
C LEU A 54 2.92 -7.70 5.09
N MET A 55 3.01 -8.98 5.46
CA MET A 55 3.72 -9.96 4.66
C MET A 55 3.08 -10.04 3.26
N GLY A 56 1.75 -10.07 3.19
CA GLY A 56 0.99 -10.02 1.95
C GLY A 56 0.72 -8.62 1.40
N ILE A 57 1.59 -7.61 1.62
CA ILE A 57 1.31 -6.21 1.20
C ILE A 57 1.00 -6.08 -0.29
N GLY A 58 1.58 -6.96 -1.12
CA GLY A 58 1.30 -7.03 -2.56
C GLY A 58 -0.18 -7.26 -2.88
N ILE A 59 -0.91 -7.98 -2.01
CA ILE A 59 -2.34 -8.28 -2.14
C ILE A 59 -3.17 -7.32 -1.29
N SER A 60 -2.80 -7.10 -0.02
CA SER A 60 -3.57 -6.26 0.89
C SER A 60 -3.63 -4.80 0.44
N GLN A 61 -2.67 -4.33 -0.36
CA GLN A 61 -2.72 -3.00 -0.96
C GLN A 61 -3.95 -2.78 -1.86
N LEU A 62 -4.51 -3.83 -2.46
CA LEU A 62 -5.66 -3.72 -3.37
C LEU A 62 -6.89 -3.13 -2.67
N ILE A 63 -7.02 -3.34 -1.36
CA ILE A 63 -8.14 -2.83 -0.55
C ILE A 63 -8.27 -1.31 -0.67
N TYR A 64 -7.14 -0.58 -0.73
CA TYR A 64 -7.14 0.88 -0.86
C TYR A 64 -6.72 1.37 -2.25
N VAL A 65 -5.93 0.60 -3.00
CA VAL A 65 -5.53 0.96 -4.37
C VAL A 65 -6.70 0.92 -5.34
N ILE A 66 -7.58 -0.09 -5.25
CA ILE A 66 -8.75 -0.20 -6.15
C ILE A 66 -9.69 1.00 -5.99
N PRO A 67 -10.13 1.38 -4.77
CA PRO A 67 -10.94 2.58 -4.58
C PRO A 67 -10.26 3.86 -5.10
N LEU A 68 -8.94 4.00 -4.92
CA LEU A 68 -8.19 5.15 -5.42
C LEU A 68 -8.20 5.21 -6.95
N ILE A 69 -7.99 4.08 -7.62
CA ILE A 69 -8.06 3.97 -9.09
C ILE A 69 -9.46 4.34 -9.58
N ILE A 70 -10.51 3.85 -8.93
CA ILE A 70 -11.91 4.19 -9.29
C ILE A 70 -12.14 5.70 -9.17
N ARG A 71 -11.67 6.33 -8.08
CA ARG A 71 -11.78 7.79 -7.91
C ARG A 71 -10.99 8.56 -8.98
N LEU A 72 -9.77 8.14 -9.30
CA LEU A 72 -8.94 8.77 -10.35
C LEU A 72 -9.56 8.62 -11.74
N LYS A 73 -10.20 7.48 -12.01
CA LYS A 73 -10.98 7.24 -13.23
C LYS A 73 -12.17 8.20 -13.33
N GLN A 74 -12.91 8.41 -12.25
CA GLN A 74 -14.01 9.38 -12.20
C GLN A 74 -13.53 10.83 -12.43
N GLN A 75 -12.33 11.16 -11.98
CA GLN A 75 -11.70 12.48 -12.16
C GLN A 75 -11.00 12.65 -13.52
N GLN A 76 -11.05 11.64 -14.40
CA GLN A 76 -10.36 11.63 -15.70
C GLN A 76 -8.84 11.88 -15.62
N ARG A 77 -8.20 11.58 -14.48
CA ARG A 77 -6.76 11.77 -14.25
C ARG A 77 -5.97 10.52 -14.66
N TRP A 78 -6.00 10.20 -15.96
CA TRP A 78 -5.48 8.95 -16.51
C TRP A 78 -3.97 8.74 -16.27
N GLU A 79 -3.15 9.79 -16.38
CA GLU A 79 -1.70 9.66 -16.21
C GLU A 79 -1.32 9.40 -14.75
N VAL A 80 -2.02 10.02 -13.79
CA VAL A 80 -1.85 9.75 -12.36
C VAL A 80 -2.29 8.32 -12.03
N MET A 81 -3.39 7.86 -12.62
CA MET A 81 -3.87 6.49 -12.46
C MET A 81 -2.83 5.47 -12.92
N LYS A 82 -2.19 5.68 -14.07
CA LYS A 82 -1.07 4.83 -14.54
C LYS A 82 0.08 4.83 -13.54
N GLY A 83 0.45 6.00 -13.01
CA GLY A 83 1.49 6.11 -11.98
C GLY A 83 1.18 5.30 -10.72
N VAL A 84 -0.07 5.36 -10.24
CA VAL A 84 -0.56 4.58 -9.10
C VAL A 84 -0.49 3.07 -9.39
N ILE A 85 -0.92 2.62 -10.58
CA ILE A 85 -0.87 1.20 -10.97
C ILE A 85 0.57 0.71 -11.03
N ILE A 86 1.48 1.47 -11.65
CA ILE A 86 2.90 1.11 -11.73
C ILE A 86 3.52 1.01 -10.33
N GLY A 87 3.25 1.98 -9.47
CA GLY A 87 3.72 1.92 -8.08
C GLY A 87 3.20 0.68 -7.33
N ALA A 88 1.94 0.29 -7.57
CA ALA A 88 1.33 -0.86 -6.91
C ALA A 88 1.97 -2.18 -7.37
N VAL A 89 2.22 -2.29 -8.68
CA VAL A 89 2.94 -3.43 -9.28
C VAL A 89 4.37 -3.51 -8.72
N LEU A 90 5.11 -2.40 -8.69
CA LEU A 90 6.47 -2.36 -8.13
C LEU A 90 6.47 -2.80 -6.66
N THR A 91 5.50 -2.36 -5.87
CA THR A 91 5.37 -2.75 -4.46
C THR A 91 5.09 -4.25 -4.31
N ALA A 92 4.22 -4.81 -5.15
CA ALA A 92 3.94 -6.25 -5.15
C ALA A 92 5.17 -7.07 -5.56
N LEU A 93 5.91 -6.64 -6.59
CA LEU A 93 7.14 -7.29 -7.03
C LEU A 93 8.23 -7.23 -5.96
N LEU A 94 8.43 -6.07 -5.34
CA LEU A 94 9.41 -5.90 -4.27
C LEU A 94 9.07 -6.80 -3.08
N ASN A 95 7.80 -6.84 -2.67
CA ASN A 95 7.34 -7.69 -1.58
C ASN A 95 7.54 -9.19 -1.89
N GLY A 96 7.08 -9.66 -3.06
CA GLY A 96 7.27 -11.04 -3.48
C GLY A 96 8.75 -11.43 -3.60
N GLY A 97 9.58 -10.53 -4.14
CA GLY A 97 11.03 -10.70 -4.24
C GLY A 97 11.71 -10.80 -2.88
N CYS A 98 11.34 -9.93 -1.92
CA CYS A 98 11.84 -10.01 -0.54
C CYS A 98 11.49 -11.34 0.12
N TRP A 99 10.27 -11.86 -0.08
CA TRP A 99 9.89 -13.17 0.44
C TRP A 99 10.70 -14.30 -0.15
N LEU A 100 10.83 -14.35 -1.48
CA LEU A 100 11.65 -15.36 -2.15
C LEU A 100 13.09 -15.34 -1.62
N PHE A 101 13.69 -14.16 -1.47
CA PHE A 101 15.03 -14.02 -0.90
C PHE A 101 15.13 -14.56 0.53
N ILE A 102 14.16 -14.23 1.40
CA ILE A 102 14.11 -14.72 2.79
C ILE A 102 14.00 -16.26 2.80
N PHE A 103 13.13 -16.84 1.97
CA PHE A 103 12.99 -18.29 1.86
C PHE A 103 14.29 -18.98 1.45
N TYR A 104 14.99 -18.44 0.45
CA TYR A 104 16.30 -18.98 0.04
C TYR A 104 17.39 -18.80 1.10
N ALA A 105 17.36 -17.69 1.87
CA ALA A 105 18.38 -17.41 2.89
C ALA A 105 18.20 -18.24 4.18
N LEU A 106 17.01 -18.80 4.43
CA LEU A 106 16.68 -19.59 5.62
C LEU A 106 16.79 -21.12 5.40
N GLN A 107 17.16 -21.55 4.20
CA GLN A 107 17.36 -22.95 3.82
C GLN A 107 18.84 -23.34 3.91
#